data_AF-A0A0L0CHB6-F1
#
_entry.id   AF-A0A0L0CHB6-F1
#
_cell.length_a   1.000
_cell.length_b   1.000
_cell.length_c   1.000
_cell.angle_alpha   90.00
_cell.angle_beta   90.00
_cell.angle_gamma   90.00
#
_symmetry.space_group_name_H-M   'P 1'
#
loop_
_entity.id
_entity.type
_entity.pdbx_description
1 polymer ?
#
loop_
_entity_poly.entity_id
_entity_poly.type
_entity_poly.pdbx_seq_one_letter_code
_entity_poly.pdbx_strand_id
1 'polypeptide(L)'
;MSWGETLTYITVGNPISQAVLTSASAVLKGAGIKPKQVEGSVVLPPPKPITMWDLTSKNYHFVRLAGMSGATAVIMGAYGKHSLAKIYDIQEQLEAKAVFETANRFHFLHSFALLAMPLARRPALTGSLMAAGCLLFCGPMYYRALTGDKTFIQVATCGGFCLIAAWASLIF
;
A
#
# COMPACT_ATOMS: atom_id res chain seq x y z
N MET A 1 -9.89 -19.99 0.30
CA MET A 1 -9.68 -21.42 0.00
C MET A 1 -10.76 -22.18 0.74
N SER A 2 -11.63 -22.85 -0.01
CA SER A 2 -12.73 -23.65 0.54
C SER A 2 -12.18 -24.99 1.08
N TRP A 3 -12.80 -25.56 2.12
CA TRP A 3 -12.40 -26.86 2.70
C TRP A 3 -12.35 -27.99 1.67
N GLY A 4 -13.20 -27.94 0.64
CA GLY A 4 -13.17 -28.88 -0.47
C GLY A 4 -11.88 -28.81 -1.30
N GLU A 5 -11.39 -27.59 -1.57
CA GLU A 5 -10.16 -27.38 -2.34
C GLU A 5 -8.92 -27.91 -1.60
N THR A 6 -8.90 -27.78 -0.27
CA THR A 6 -7.81 -28.29 0.57
C THR A 6 -7.76 -29.82 0.58
N LEU A 7 -8.93 -30.48 0.66
CA LEU A 7 -8.99 -31.95 0.62
C LEU A 7 -8.59 -32.50 -0.74
N THR A 8 -9.01 -31.84 -1.83
CA THR A 8 -8.60 -32.21 -3.19
C THR A 8 -7.09 -31.99 -3.40
N TYR A 9 -6.53 -30.92 -2.83
CA TYR A 9 -5.08 -30.66 -2.88
C TYR A 9 -4.28 -31.72 -2.13
N ILE A 10 -4.71 -32.11 -0.93
CA ILE A 10 -4.02 -33.12 -0.11
C ILE A 10 -4.10 -34.52 -0.77
N THR A 11 -5.25 -34.86 -1.35
CA THR A 11 -5.48 -36.20 -1.92
C THR A 11 -4.87 -36.36 -3.31
N VAL A 12 -4.95 -35.35 -4.18
CA VAL A 12 -4.58 -35.47 -5.60
C VAL A 12 -3.52 -34.44 -6.05
N GLY A 13 -3.52 -33.25 -5.44
CA GLY A 13 -2.67 -32.13 -5.86
C GLY A 13 -1.23 -32.15 -5.36
N ASN A 14 -0.92 -32.93 -4.32
CA ASN A 14 0.41 -32.98 -3.74
C ASN A 14 1.39 -33.77 -4.66
N PRO A 15 2.59 -33.24 -4.98
CA PRO A 15 3.62 -33.97 -5.74
C PRO A 15 3.98 -35.33 -5.13
N ILE A 16 3.86 -35.49 -3.81
CA ILE A 16 4.07 -36.76 -3.11
C ILE A 16 2.96 -37.76 -3.48
N SER A 17 1.70 -37.33 -3.55
CA SER A 17 0.59 -38.20 -3.95
C SER A 17 0.74 -38.66 -5.40
N GLN A 18 1.12 -37.76 -6.29
CA GLN A 18 1.41 -38.09 -7.70
C GLN A 18 2.57 -39.09 -7.82
N ALA A 19 3.65 -38.91 -7.07
CA ALA A 19 4.77 -39.87 -7.06
C ALA A 19 4.36 -41.26 -6.52
N VAL A 20 3.53 -41.30 -5.47
CA VAL A 20 2.98 -42.55 -4.90
C VAL A 20 2.02 -43.23 -5.89
N LEU A 21 1.16 -42.47 -6.57
CA LEU A 21 0.25 -43.01 -7.59
C LEU A 21 1.02 -43.55 -8.80
N THR A 22 2.08 -42.85 -9.23
CA THR A 22 2.90 -43.27 -10.37
C THR A 22 3.68 -44.54 -10.04
N SER A 23 4.25 -44.64 -8.83
CA SER A 23 4.96 -45.84 -8.36
C SER A 23 4.01 -47.03 -8.13
N ALA A 24 2.83 -46.80 -7.53
CA ALA A 24 1.80 -47.84 -7.36
C ALA A 24 1.31 -48.37 -8.73
N SER A 25 1.10 -47.48 -9.70
CA SER A 25 0.70 -47.87 -11.06
C SER A 25 1.77 -48.68 -11.78
N ALA A 26 3.06 -48.40 -11.54
CA ALA A 26 4.18 -49.15 -12.11
C ALA A 26 4.28 -50.58 -11.53
N VAL A 27 4.08 -50.72 -10.21
CA VAL A 27 4.06 -52.03 -9.53
C VAL A 27 2.88 -52.88 -10.01
N LEU A 28 1.68 -52.29 -10.11
CA LEU A 28 0.48 -52.97 -10.62
C LEU A 28 0.65 -53.44 -12.08
N LYS A 29 1.32 -52.64 -12.91
CA LYS A 29 1.64 -52.99 -14.29
C LYS A 29 2.66 -54.13 -14.38
N GLY A 30 3.64 -54.16 -13.47
CA GLY A 30 4.57 -55.27 -13.30
C GLY A 30 3.89 -56.57 -12.82
N ALA A 31 2.79 -56.47 -12.08
CA ALA A 31 1.97 -57.59 -11.64
C ALA A 31 0.93 -58.07 -12.68
N GLY A 32 0.94 -57.52 -13.91
CA GLY A 32 0.07 -57.94 -15.01
C GLY A 32 -1.39 -57.46 -14.90
N ILE A 33 -1.72 -56.64 -13.89
CA ILE A 33 -3.05 -56.04 -13.74
C ILE A 33 -3.09 -54.78 -14.62
N LYS A 34 -3.92 -54.76 -15.66
CA LYS A 34 -4.15 -53.56 -16.47
C LYS A 34 -5.08 -52.61 -15.70
N PRO A 35 -4.61 -51.46 -15.18
CA PRO A 35 -5.51 -50.51 -14.54
C PRO A 35 -6.43 -49.88 -15.61
N LYS A 36 -7.72 -49.79 -15.29
CA LYS A 36 -8.69 -48.99 -16.05
C LYS A 36 -8.20 -47.53 -16.00
N GLN A 37 -7.84 -46.97 -17.15
CA GLN A 37 -7.48 -45.56 -17.27
C GLN A 37 -8.65 -44.73 -16.75
N VAL A 38 -8.46 -44.05 -15.61
CA VAL A 38 -9.42 -43.05 -15.13
C VAL A 38 -9.22 -41.84 -16.05
N GLU A 39 -10.08 -41.74 -17.07
CA GLU A 39 -10.29 -40.52 -17.85
C GLU A 39 -10.61 -39.39 -16.87
N GLY A 40 -9.61 -38.55 -16.64
CA GLY A 40 -9.67 -37.55 -15.60
C GLY A 40 -8.29 -37.05 -15.24
N SER A 41 -7.42 -36.88 -16.23
CA SER A 41 -6.35 -35.89 -16.11
C SER A 41 -7.03 -34.53 -16.05
N VAL A 42 -7.53 -34.16 -14.87
CA VAL A 42 -7.83 -32.78 -14.53
C VAL A 42 -6.46 -32.10 -14.53
N VAL A 43 -6.02 -31.70 -15.72
CA VAL A 43 -4.90 -30.80 -15.92
C VAL A 43 -5.33 -29.53 -15.21
N LEU A 44 -4.93 -29.41 -13.94
CA LEU A 44 -5.12 -28.18 -13.19
C LEU A 44 -4.51 -27.07 -14.06
N PRO A 45 -5.26 -26.00 -14.38
CA PRO A 45 -4.67 -24.88 -15.09
C PRO A 45 -3.43 -24.43 -14.31
N PRO A 46 -2.32 -24.09 -15.00
CA PRO A 46 -1.12 -23.65 -14.34
C PRO A 46 -1.48 -22.51 -13.35
N PRO A 47 -0.88 -22.48 -12.15
CA PRO A 47 -1.17 -21.43 -11.18
C PRO A 47 -0.98 -20.09 -11.88
N LYS A 48 -2.02 -19.24 -11.88
CA LYS A 48 -1.95 -17.92 -12.51
C LYS A 48 -0.70 -17.21 -11.97
N PRO A 49 0.20 -16.71 -12.84
CA PRO A 49 1.35 -15.96 -12.36
C PRO A 49 0.81 -14.75 -11.60
N ILE A 50 1.14 -14.69 -10.30
CA ILE A 50 0.68 -13.62 -9.43
C ILE A 50 1.45 -12.37 -9.87
N THR A 51 0.79 -11.47 -10.58
CA THR A 51 1.43 -10.20 -10.96
C THR A 51 1.47 -9.28 -9.74
N MET A 52 2.53 -8.47 -9.57
CA MET A 52 2.58 -7.49 -8.47
C MET A 52 1.38 -6.52 -8.52
N TRP A 53 0.85 -6.27 -9.71
CA TRP A 53 -0.34 -5.46 -9.93
C TRP A 53 -1.62 -6.14 -9.42
N ASP A 54 -1.73 -7.47 -9.45
CA ASP A 54 -2.85 -8.19 -8.84
C ASP A 54 -2.87 -8.08 -7.31
N LEU A 55 -1.70 -8.05 -6.67
CA LEU A 55 -1.58 -7.87 -5.21
C LEU A 55 -1.97 -6.46 -4.76
N THR A 56 -1.60 -5.46 -5.56
CA THR A 56 -1.91 -4.05 -5.29
C THR A 56 -3.32 -3.66 -5.71
N SER A 57 -3.92 -4.34 -6.70
CA SER A 57 -5.27 -4.06 -7.22
C SER A 57 -6.38 -4.21 -6.19
N LYS A 58 -6.19 -5.02 -5.15
CA LYS A 58 -7.18 -5.19 -4.07
C LYS A 58 -7.43 -3.88 -3.29
N ASN A 59 -6.49 -2.92 -3.34
CA ASN A 59 -6.52 -1.65 -2.61
C ASN A 59 -6.17 -0.45 -3.51
N TYR A 60 -6.64 -0.44 -4.76
CA TYR A 60 -6.32 0.60 -5.75
C TYR A 60 -6.67 2.04 -5.31
N HIS A 61 -7.63 2.20 -4.38
CA HIS A 61 -8.04 3.50 -3.84
C HIS A 61 -6.88 4.25 -3.18
N PHE A 62 -6.04 3.57 -2.40
CA PHE A 62 -4.91 4.21 -1.71
C PHE A 62 -3.83 4.65 -2.69
N VAL A 63 -3.58 3.87 -3.75
CA VAL A 63 -2.66 4.25 -4.83
C VAL A 63 -3.15 5.52 -5.55
N ARG A 64 -4.47 5.63 -5.82
CA ARG A 64 -5.06 6.84 -6.40
C ARG A 64 -4.92 8.05 -5.47
N LEU A 65 -5.19 7.88 -4.17
CA LEU A 65 -5.01 8.93 -3.17
C LEU A 65 -3.54 9.37 -3.07
N ALA A 66 -2.59 8.42 -3.10
CA ALA A 66 -1.16 8.71 -3.13
C ALA A 66 -0.77 9.53 -4.37
N GLY A 67 -1.31 9.17 -5.54
CA GLY A 67 -1.09 9.93 -6.78
C GLY A 67 -1.63 11.36 -6.70
N MET A 68 -2.86 11.53 -6.19
CA MET A 68 -3.46 12.85 -5.98
C MET A 68 -2.68 13.69 -4.96
N SER A 69 -2.27 13.09 -3.84
CA SER A 69 -1.48 13.74 -2.80
C SER A 69 -0.11 14.16 -3.33
N GLY A 70 0.59 13.27 -4.03
CA GLY A 70 1.88 13.55 -4.65
C GLY A 70 1.78 14.66 -5.71
N ALA A 71 0.76 14.64 -6.57
CA ALA A 71 0.53 15.72 -7.53
C ALA A 71 0.31 17.07 -6.82
N THR A 72 -0.47 17.08 -5.75
CA THR A 72 -0.72 18.28 -4.94
C THR A 72 0.58 18.76 -4.27
N ALA A 73 1.42 17.87 -3.77
CA ALA A 73 2.73 18.19 -3.20
C ALA A 73 3.67 18.84 -4.24
N VAL A 74 3.68 18.35 -5.48
CA VAL A 74 4.46 18.96 -6.58
C VAL A 74 3.96 20.37 -6.88
N ILE A 75 2.65 20.56 -7.02
CA ILE A 75 2.04 21.87 -7.27
C ILE A 75 2.39 22.83 -6.14
N MET A 76 2.22 22.41 -4.89
CA MET A 76 2.55 23.24 -3.72
C MET A 76 4.04 23.56 -3.67
N GLY A 77 4.93 22.59 -3.92
CA GLY A 77 6.38 22.84 -3.98
C GLY A 77 6.78 23.88 -5.03
N ALA A 78 6.18 23.81 -6.22
CA ALA A 78 6.40 24.80 -7.27
C ALA A 78 5.81 26.18 -6.90
N TYR A 79 4.61 26.21 -6.33
CA TYR A 79 3.94 27.42 -5.89
C TYR A 79 4.69 28.13 -4.77
N GLY A 80 5.15 27.38 -3.75
CA GLY A 80 5.83 27.92 -2.58
C GLY A 80 7.08 28.71 -2.94
N LYS A 81 7.90 28.21 -3.89
CA LYS A 81 9.09 28.93 -4.35
C LYS A 81 8.78 30.32 -4.90
N HIS A 82 7.68 30.47 -5.64
CA HIS A 82 7.30 31.75 -6.26
C HIS A 82 6.51 32.64 -5.30
N SER A 83 5.60 32.07 -4.52
CA SER A 83 4.73 32.83 -3.61
C SER A 83 5.51 33.39 -2.44
N LEU A 84 6.39 32.60 -1.81
CA LEU A 84 7.14 33.04 -0.65
C LEU A 84 8.26 34.04 -1.01
N ALA A 85 8.71 34.06 -2.26
CA ALA A 85 9.65 35.07 -2.73
C ALA A 85 9.08 36.50 -2.72
N LYS A 86 7.76 36.65 -2.67
CA LYS A 86 7.07 37.95 -2.66
C LYS A 86 6.93 38.58 -1.26
N ILE A 87 7.31 37.85 -0.21
CA ILE A 87 7.32 38.38 1.16
C ILE A 87 8.46 39.40 1.28
N TYR A 88 8.13 40.62 1.69
CA TYR A 88 9.07 41.74 1.77
C TYR A 88 9.95 41.70 3.02
N ASP A 89 9.40 41.26 4.15
CA ASP A 89 10.17 41.09 5.37
C ASP A 89 11.06 39.85 5.30
N ILE A 90 12.36 40.02 5.48
CA ILE A 90 13.35 38.95 5.31
C ILE A 90 13.16 37.88 6.40
N GLN A 91 12.85 38.29 7.62
CA GLN A 91 12.71 37.38 8.75
C GLN A 91 11.46 36.51 8.59
N GLU A 92 10.31 37.13 8.28
CA GLU A 92 9.07 36.44 7.97
C GLU A 92 9.22 35.53 6.74
N GLN A 93 9.93 35.97 5.71
CA GLN A 93 10.20 35.17 4.53
C GLN A 93 10.99 33.89 4.88
N LEU A 94 12.03 34.00 5.71
CA LEU A 94 12.84 32.85 6.14
C LEU A 94 12.02 31.86 6.96
N GLU A 95 11.22 32.34 7.91
CA GLU A 95 10.33 31.49 8.69
C GLU A 95 9.28 30.79 7.83
N ALA A 96 8.60 31.55 6.95
CA ALA A 96 7.61 31.02 6.02
C ALA A 96 8.22 29.93 5.13
N LYS A 97 9.43 30.16 4.59
CA LYS A 97 10.15 29.18 3.77
C LYS A 97 10.47 27.92 4.54
N ALA A 98 10.94 28.03 5.78
CA ALA A 98 11.24 26.88 6.62
C ALA A 98 10.00 26.04 6.93
N VAL A 99 8.88 26.70 7.27
CA VAL A 99 7.59 26.02 7.56
C VAL A 99 7.04 25.36 6.30
N PHE A 100 7.06 26.05 5.16
CA PHE A 100 6.57 25.54 3.88
C PHE A 100 7.37 24.32 3.41
N GLU A 101 8.69 24.40 3.48
CA GLU A 101 9.58 23.31 3.09
C GLU A 101 9.39 22.08 3.99
N THR A 102 9.18 22.31 5.30
CA THR A 102 8.86 21.22 6.24
C THR A 102 7.52 20.57 5.88
N ALA A 103 6.48 21.37 5.63
CA ALA A 103 5.17 20.87 5.21
C ALA A 103 5.26 20.05 3.91
N ASN A 104 6.03 20.53 2.94
CA ASN A 104 6.20 19.87 1.66
C ASN A 104 6.96 18.54 1.75
N ARG A 105 8.02 18.49 2.57
CA ARG A 105 8.73 17.25 2.86
C ARG A 105 7.81 16.21 3.50
N PHE A 106 7.03 16.62 4.50
CA PHE A 106 6.06 15.73 5.13
C PHE A 106 4.97 15.29 4.15
N HIS A 107 4.49 16.18 3.28
CA HIS A 107 3.49 15.85 2.26
C HIS A 107 4.01 14.76 1.31
N PHE A 108 5.23 14.89 0.80
CA PHE A 108 5.84 13.87 -0.07
C PHE A 108 6.09 12.55 0.66
N LEU A 109 6.68 12.58 1.86
CA LEU A 109 6.98 11.38 2.64
C LEU A 109 5.72 10.54 2.88
N HIS A 110 4.63 11.19 3.28
CA HIS A 110 3.37 10.50 3.53
C HIS A 110 2.61 10.14 2.24
N SER A 111 2.84 10.84 1.12
CA SER A 111 2.36 10.43 -0.20
C SER A 111 3.03 9.13 -0.66
N PHE A 112 4.35 8.99 -0.46
CA PHE A 112 5.06 7.75 -0.75
C PHE A 112 4.66 6.63 0.21
N ALA A 113 4.44 6.94 1.48
CA ALA A 113 3.88 5.98 2.42
C ALA A 113 2.50 5.50 1.95
N LEU A 114 1.61 6.40 1.54
CA LEU A 114 0.29 6.07 0.96
C LEU A 114 0.40 5.14 -0.26
N LEU A 115 1.41 5.36 -1.11
CA LEU A 115 1.66 4.52 -2.28
C LEU A 115 2.00 3.07 -1.87
N ALA A 116 2.73 2.90 -0.77
CA ALA A 116 3.11 1.60 -0.22
C ALA A 116 2.00 0.94 0.62
N MET A 117 0.88 1.62 0.90
CA MET A 117 -0.19 1.09 1.77
C MET A 117 -0.77 -0.26 1.35
N PRO A 118 -0.90 -0.63 0.07
CA PRO A 118 -1.40 -1.95 -0.31
C PRO A 118 -0.58 -3.11 0.25
N LEU A 119 0.68 -2.88 0.66
CA LEU A 119 1.56 -3.89 1.28
C LEU A 119 1.33 -4.03 2.79
N ALA A 120 0.59 -3.11 3.42
CA ALA A 120 0.32 -3.15 4.86
C ALA A 120 -0.67 -4.28 5.23
N ARG A 121 -0.56 -4.79 6.46
CA ARG A 121 -1.45 -5.83 6.98
C ARG A 121 -2.90 -5.36 7.12
N ARG A 122 -3.10 -4.08 7.48
CA ARG A 122 -4.41 -3.42 7.63
C ARG A 122 -4.48 -2.12 6.82
N PRO A 123 -4.52 -2.22 5.49
CA PRO A 123 -4.37 -1.07 4.59
C PRO A 123 -5.48 -0.02 4.77
N ALA A 124 -6.70 -0.45 5.09
CA ALA A 124 -7.82 0.47 5.33
C ALA A 124 -7.62 1.36 6.56
N LEU A 125 -7.14 0.77 7.66
CA LEU A 125 -6.88 1.49 8.91
C LEU A 125 -5.68 2.42 8.72
N THR A 126 -4.52 1.85 8.39
CA THR A 126 -3.28 2.63 8.25
C THR A 126 -3.40 3.69 7.17
N GLY A 127 -3.97 3.35 6.01
CA GLY A 127 -4.13 4.28 4.89
C GLY A 127 -5.08 5.44 5.19
N SER A 128 -6.16 5.22 5.94
CA SER A 128 -7.08 6.30 6.32
C SER A 128 -6.44 7.24 7.36
N LEU A 129 -5.76 6.70 8.37
CA LEU A 129 -4.96 7.50 9.33
C LEU A 129 -3.86 8.28 8.60
N MET A 130 -3.18 7.66 7.64
CA MET A 130 -2.11 8.30 6.87
C MET A 130 -2.64 9.46 6.02
N ALA A 131 -3.73 9.25 5.29
CA ALA A 131 -4.35 10.28 4.47
C ALA A 131 -4.91 11.43 5.30
N ALA A 132 -5.65 11.13 6.38
CA ALA A 132 -6.22 12.13 7.27
C ALA A 132 -5.12 12.93 7.98
N GLY A 133 -4.11 12.26 8.53
CA GLY A 133 -2.98 12.90 9.18
C GLY A 133 -2.18 13.79 8.22
N CYS A 134 -1.97 13.34 6.99
CA CYS A 134 -1.28 14.14 5.97
C CYS A 134 -2.05 15.43 5.64
N LEU A 135 -3.37 15.35 5.47
CA LEU A 135 -4.21 16.53 5.20
C LEU A 135 -4.24 17.49 6.39
N LEU A 136 -4.46 16.97 7.60
CA LEU A 136 -4.57 17.75 8.83
C LEU A 136 -3.23 18.37 9.26
N PHE A 137 -2.10 17.74 8.92
CA PHE A 137 -0.77 18.30 9.20
C PHE A 137 -0.33 19.28 8.11
N CYS A 138 -0.33 18.85 6.84
CA CYS A 138 0.25 19.63 5.74
C CYS A 138 -0.62 20.84 5.37
N GLY A 139 -1.96 20.70 5.38
CA GLY A 139 -2.87 21.78 5.01
C GLY A 139 -2.71 23.04 5.88
N PRO A 140 -2.89 22.94 7.20
CA PRO A 140 -2.65 24.06 8.13
C PRO A 140 -1.23 24.63 8.08
N MET A 141 -0.22 23.79 7.87
CA MET A 141 1.17 24.25 7.78
C MET A 141 1.43 25.06 6.50
N TYR A 142 0.83 24.68 5.36
CA TYR A 142 0.86 25.50 4.15
C TYR A 142 0.10 26.81 4.34
N TYR A 143 -1.08 26.75 4.96
CA TYR A 143 -1.87 27.95 5.25
C TYR A 143 -1.08 28.95 6.11
N ARG A 144 -0.44 28.46 7.18
CA ARG A 144 0.44 29.27 8.04
C ARG A 144 1.61 29.86 7.27
N ALA A 145 2.25 29.08 6.41
CA ALA A 145 3.39 29.56 5.64
C ALA A 145 3.02 30.63 4.59
N LEU A 146 1.78 30.64 4.10
CA LEU A 146 1.31 31.61 3.11
C LEU A 146 0.68 32.86 3.74
N THR A 147 0.00 32.70 4.88
CA THR A 147 -0.81 33.76 5.50
C THR A 147 -0.14 34.36 6.75
N GLY A 148 0.89 33.70 7.30
CA GLY A 148 1.49 34.06 8.59
C GLY A 148 0.63 33.72 9.82
N ASP A 149 -0.66 33.41 9.62
CA ASP A 149 -1.62 33.13 10.67
C ASP A 149 -1.35 31.78 11.38
N LYS A 150 -1.38 31.82 12.72
CA LYS A 150 -1.04 30.73 13.65
C LYS A 150 -2.27 30.05 14.24
N THR A 151 -3.47 30.44 13.83
CA THR A 151 -4.73 29.94 14.42
C THR A 151 -4.90 28.42 14.27
N PHE A 152 -4.46 27.84 13.16
CA PHE A 152 -4.65 26.40 12.88
C PHE A 152 -3.51 25.49 13.39
N ILE A 153 -2.63 25.98 14.28
CA ILE A 153 -1.52 25.18 14.81
C ILE A 153 -2.04 23.93 15.54
N GLN A 154 -3.11 24.03 16.33
CA GLN A 154 -3.67 22.89 17.07
C GLN A 154 -4.14 21.76 16.14
N VAL A 155 -4.67 22.12 14.96
CA VAL A 155 -5.09 21.15 13.95
C VAL A 155 -3.88 20.43 13.37
N ALA A 156 -2.78 21.16 13.10
CA ALA A 156 -1.53 20.56 12.66
C ALA A 156 -0.99 19.56 13.71
N THR A 157 -1.04 19.89 15.00
CA THR A 157 -0.59 18.97 16.06
C THR A 157 -1.44 17.71 16.11
N CYS A 158 -2.76 17.83 15.97
CA CYS A 158 -3.67 16.68 15.87
C CYS A 158 -3.33 15.80 14.64
N GLY A 159 -3.07 16.41 13.50
CA GLY A 159 -2.58 15.73 12.30
C GLY A 159 -1.27 14.98 12.54
N GLY A 160 -0.33 15.59 13.27
CA GLY A 160 0.93 14.95 13.68
C GLY A 160 0.71 13.68 14.51
N PHE A 161 -0.18 13.72 15.51
CA PHE A 161 -0.55 12.53 16.29
C PHE A 161 -1.20 11.45 15.42
N CYS A 162 -2.04 11.85 14.46
CA CYS A 162 -2.65 10.94 13.50
C CYS A 162 -1.59 10.23 12.64
N LEU A 163 -0.57 10.96 12.17
CA LEU A 163 0.56 10.39 11.44
C LEU A 163 1.38 9.43 12.29
N ILE A 164 1.67 9.77 13.55
CA ILE A 164 2.37 8.87 14.49
C ILE A 164 1.58 7.58 14.67
N ALA A 165 0.25 7.68 14.90
CA ALA A 165 -0.62 6.53 15.02
C ALA A 165 -0.68 5.69 13.72
N ALA A 166 -0.65 6.33 12.55
CA ALA A 166 -0.57 5.65 11.27
C ALA A 166 0.71 4.80 11.18
N TRP A 167 1.88 5.37 11.48
CA TRP A 167 3.15 4.64 11.49
C TRP A 167 3.16 3.52 12.54
N ALA A 168 2.65 3.78 13.74
CA ALA A 168 2.56 2.76 14.80
C ALA A 168 1.62 1.60 14.39
N SER A 169 0.56 1.88 13.65
CA SER A 169 -0.37 0.84 13.18
C SER A 169 0.25 -0.15 12.21
N LEU A 170 1.38 0.18 11.57
CA LEU A 170 2.11 -0.75 10.70
C LEU A 170 2.78 -1.90 11.46
N ILE A 171 2.95 -1.78 12.78
CA ILE A 171 3.58 -2.80 13.62
C ILE A 171 2.67 -4.03 13.79
N PHE A 172 1.35 -3.88 13.63
CA PHE A 172 0.34 -4.87 13.99
C PHE A 172 -0.51 -5.37 12.81
#